data_AF-A0A5K1FWJ9-F1
#
_entry.id   AF-A0A5K1FWJ9-F1
#
_cell.length_a   1.000
_cell.length_b   1.000
_cell.length_c   1.000
_cell.angle_alpha   90.00
_cell.angle_beta   90.00
_cell.angle_gamma   90.00
#
_symmetry.space_group_name_H-M   'P 1'
#
loop_
_entity.id
_entity.type
_entity.pdbx_description
1 polymer ?
#
loop_
_entity_poly.entity_id
_entity_poly.type
_entity_poly.pdbx_seq_one_letter_code
_entity_poly.pdbx_strand_id
1 'polypeptide(L)' 'VWLMHCHLERHFSWGMIAVFITKNGPTNETSMLPPPPYMPPC' A
#
# COMPACT_ATOMS: atom_id res chain seq x y z
N VAL A 1 -1.56 -1.98 -2.81
CA VAL A 1 -1.25 -0.57 -2.46
C VAL A 1 0.16 -0.52 -1.94
N TRP A 2 0.98 0.42 -2.40
CA TRP A 2 2.39 0.55 -1.99
C TRP A 2 2.65 1.94 -1.43
N LEU A 3 3.28 2.02 -0.26
CA LEU A 3 3.70 3.27 0.37
C LEU A 3 5.15 3.56 -0.01
N MET A 4 5.39 4.73 -0.58
CA MET A 4 6.73 5.27 -0.80
C MET A 4 6.89 6.51 0.06
N HIS A 5 7.96 6.58 0.83
CA HIS A 5 8.20 7.74 1.68
C HIS A 5 9.70 7.99 1.89
N CYS A 6 10.01 9.18 2.38
CA CYS A 6 11.33 9.44 2.94
C CYS A 6 11.51 8.64 4.22
N HIS A 7 12.62 7.92 4.33
CA HIS A 7 12.91 7.07 5.49
C HIS A 7 13.37 7.87 6.73
N LEU A 8 13.49 9.20 6.62
CA LEU A 8 13.60 10.07 7.80
C LEU A 8 12.21 10.23 8.41
N GLU A 9 11.99 9.64 9.59
CA GLU A 9 10.71 9.61 10.30
C GLU A 9 10.03 10.98 10.41
N ARG A 10 10.82 12.02 10.68
CA ARG A 10 10.32 13.39 10.73
C ARG A 10 9.68 13.82 9.42
N HIS A 11 10.28 13.49 8.28
CA HIS A 11 9.75 13.79 6.95
C HIS A 11 8.52 12.94 6.61
N PHE A 12 8.47 11.68 7.08
CA PHE A 12 7.28 10.85 6.96
C PHE A 12 6.08 11.49 7.66
N SER A 13 6.24 11.87 8.95
CA SER A 13 5.18 12.52 9.74
C SER A 13 4.73 13.88 9.19
N TRP A 14 5.61 14.57 8.46
CA TRP A 14 5.34 15.85 7.82
C TRP A 14 4.69 15.73 6.44
N GLY A 15 4.50 14.51 5.95
CA GLY A 15 3.77 14.25 4.71
C GLY A 15 4.64 14.11 3.46
N MET A 16 5.95 13.87 3.60
CA MET A 16 6.79 13.47 2.46
C MET A 16 6.56 11.99 2.12
N ILE A 17 5.34 11.69 1.68
CA ILE A 17 4.84 10.35 1.38
C ILE A 17 4.08 10.37 0.05
N ALA A 18 4.09 9.25 -0.64
CA ALA A 18 3.29 8.99 -1.82
C ALA A 18 2.75 7.56 -1.75
N VAL A 19 1.57 7.34 -2.33
CA VAL A 19 0.94 6.02 -2.37
C VAL A 19 0.74 5.64 -3.82
N PHE A 20 1.18 4.44 -4.18
CA PHE A 20 0.96 3.87 -5.50
C PHE A 20 -0.11 2.79 -5.45
N ILE A 21 -1.10 2.93 -6.33
CA ILE A 21 -2.16 1.93 -6.51
C ILE A 21 -1.86 1.17 -7.80
N THR A 22 -1.25 0.00 -7.66
CA THR A 22 -1.06 -0.94 -8.78
C THR A 22 -2.38 -1.68 -9.00
N LYS A 23 -2.97 -1.52 -10.19
CA LYS A 23 -4.19 -2.24 -10.58
C LYS A 23 -3.88 -3.71 -10.89
N ASN A 24 -4.90 -4.56 -10.78
CA ASN A 24 -4.80 -5.97 -11.14
C ASN A 24 -4.43 -6.14 -12.62
N GLY A 25 -3.55 -7.10 -12.89
CA GLY A 25 -3.22 -7.56 -14.22
C GLY A 25 -4.26 -8.55 -14.77
N PRO A 26 -3.99 -9.13 -15.95
CA PRO A 26 -4.93 -10.01 -16.65
C PRO A 26 -5.02 -11.43 -16.08
N THR A 27 -4.08 -11.84 -15.22
CA THR A 27 -4.02 -13.20 -14.64
C THR A 27 -4.25 -13.18 -13.14
N ASN A 28 -4.65 -14.32 -12.57
CA ASN A 28 -4.80 -14.47 -11.11
C ASN A 28 -3.47 -14.21 -10.37
N GLU A 29 -2.34 -14.62 -10.96
CA GLU A 29 -0.99 -14.41 -10.41
C GLU A 29 -0.57 -12.93 -10.42
N THR A 30 -1.18 -12.11 -11.28
CA THR A 30 -0.92 -10.66 -11.39
C THR A 30 -2.02 -9.82 -10.74
N SER A 31 -2.90 -10.46 -9.97
CA SER A 31 -4.00 -9.80 -9.25
C SER A 31 -3.75 -9.81 -7.74
N MET A 32 -4.26 -8.79 -7.05
CA MET A 32 -4.17 -8.71 -5.59
C MET A 32 -5.03 -9.78 -4.93
N LEU A 33 -4.51 -10.39 -3.86
CA LEU A 33 -5.24 -11.34 -3.04
C LEU A 33 -6.42 -10.68 -2.31
N PRO A 34 -7.48 -11.44 -1.98
CA PRO A 34 -8.58 -10.92 -1.15
C PRO A 34 -8.09 -10.56 0.26
N PRO A 35 -8.76 -9.61 0.94
CA PRO A 35 -8.41 -9.22 2.30
C PRO A 35 -8.61 -10.40 3.28
N PRO A 36 -7.67 -10.64 4.21
CA PRO A 36 -7.85 -11.64 5.27
C PRO A 36 -9.03 -11.29 6.19
N PRO A 37 -9.77 -12.28 6.72
CA PRO A 37 -10.95 -12.05 7.56
C PRO A 37 -10.64 -11.47 8.94
N TYR A 38 -9.39 -11.51 9.38
CA TYR A 38 -8.93 -11.04 10.69
C TYR A 38 -8.26 -9.65 10.63
N MET A 39 -8.49 -8.88 9.57
CA MET A 39 -7.94 -7.52 9.45
C MET A 39 -8.52 -6.62 10.58
N PRO A 40 -7.69 -5.78 11.24
CA PRO A 40 -8.18 -4.85 12.26
C PRO A 40 -9.19 -3.84 11.67
N PRO A 41 -10.16 -3.36 12.48
CA PRO A 41 -11.09 -2.32 12.06
C PRO A 41 -10.34 -0.99 11.79
N CYS A 42 -10.89 -0.19 10.88
CA CYS A 42 -10.36 1.13 10.54
C CYS A 42 -10.57 2.16 11.65
#